data_AF-Q592U7-F1
#
_entry.id   AF-Q592U7-F1
#
_cell.length_a   1.000
_cell.length_b   1.000
_cell.length_c   1.000
_cell.angle_alpha   90.00
_cell.angle_beta   90.00
_cell.angle_gamma   90.00
#
_symmetry.space_group_name_H-M   'P 1'
#
loop_
_entity.id
_entity.type
_entity.pdbx_description
1 polymer ?
#
loop_
_entity_poly.entity_id
_entity_poly.type
_entity_poly.pdbx_seq_one_letter_code
_entity_poly.pdbx_strand_id
1 'polypeptide(L)'
;MNTPGSKVNRMISTDVTIDYSPLQVDVTVISPWKKLNFNSALVANKEIYSMVGSVLVDDMDKYGVTTEAKISKKGSSYVYNPLIQVVYKSTSNNLLSGQIQVDLDKKIQADVLLEGFNKERYNVKGDLTFTDKEKRLRTSLNVGDKDDYVINIGTGFSGKDLRNFQVSPELVVKTPEKVLISLTGTGDYKANKQANANLTLSIYKQKPATFSLKFKNGPKSKLSM
;
A
#
# COMPACT_ATOMS: atom_id res chain seq x y z
N MET A 1 22.92 10.26 49.04
CA MET A 1 23.15 11.73 49.07
C MET A 1 24.54 11.93 48.49
N ASN A 2 24.67 12.22 47.19
CA ASN A 2 25.92 11.94 46.46
C ASN A 2 26.81 13.18 46.25
N THR A 3 26.51 14.30 46.91
CA THR A 3 27.41 15.47 46.97
C THR A 3 27.20 16.21 48.31
N PRO A 4 28.17 16.19 49.24
CA PRO A 4 28.04 16.89 50.52
C PRO A 4 27.82 18.39 50.29
N GLY A 5 26.81 18.98 50.96
CA GLY A 5 26.50 20.41 50.90
C GLY A 5 25.60 20.88 49.74
N SER A 6 25.19 19.99 48.82
CA SER A 6 24.28 20.36 47.74
C SER A 6 22.82 20.01 48.05
N LYS A 7 21.90 20.97 47.89
CA LYS A 7 20.44 20.75 47.94
C LYS A 7 19.87 20.10 46.68
N VAL A 8 20.69 19.93 45.64
CA VAL A 8 20.28 19.39 44.33
C VAL A 8 20.96 18.05 44.12
N ASN A 9 20.17 16.99 43.94
CA ASN A 9 20.70 15.68 43.59
C ASN A 9 21.21 15.74 42.13
N ARG A 10 22.54 15.65 41.95
CA ARG A 10 23.19 15.69 40.62
C ARG A 10 23.44 14.30 40.02
N MET A 11 22.73 13.28 40.50
CA MET A 11 22.91 11.91 40.01
C MET A 11 22.51 11.81 38.54
N ILE A 12 23.44 11.29 37.74
CA ILE A 12 23.18 10.79 36.40
C ILE A 12 23.42 9.30 36.44
N SER A 13 22.42 8.49 36.09
CA SER A 13 22.56 7.03 36.02
C SER A 13 21.91 6.51 34.74
N THR A 14 22.48 5.42 34.23
CA THR A 14 21.95 4.70 33.08
C THR A 14 21.94 3.22 33.42
N ASP A 15 20.76 2.61 33.39
CA ASP A 15 20.56 1.19 33.58
C ASP A 15 20.09 0.58 32.25
N VAL A 16 20.73 -0.52 31.83
CA VAL A 16 20.40 -1.24 30.59
C VAL A 16 20.20 -2.71 30.93
N THR A 17 19.02 -3.24 30.60
CA THR A 17 18.68 -4.66 30.73
C THR A 17 18.37 -5.21 29.35
N ILE A 18 18.95 -6.38 29.03
CA ILE A 18 18.71 -7.09 27.77
C ILE A 18 18.34 -8.53 28.11
N ASP A 19 17.12 -8.92 27.79
CA ASP A 19 16.67 -10.30 27.82
C ASP A 19 16.68 -10.85 26.40
N TYR A 20 17.10 -12.11 26.20
CA TYR A 20 17.25 -12.70 24.86
C TYR A 20 16.14 -13.70 24.50
N SER A 21 15.24 -14.03 25.42
CA SER A 21 14.14 -14.97 25.17
C SER A 21 12.89 -14.64 26.00
N PRO A 22 11.96 -13.80 25.48
CA PRO A 22 12.03 -13.07 24.20
C PRO A 22 13.06 -11.94 24.20
N LEU A 23 13.43 -11.42 23.03
CA LEU A 23 14.36 -10.29 22.93
C LEU A 23 13.69 -9.02 23.48
N GLN A 24 14.11 -8.56 24.65
CA GLN A 24 13.64 -7.34 25.29
C GLN A 24 14.82 -6.45 25.65
N VAL A 25 14.64 -5.14 25.48
CA VAL A 25 15.65 -4.13 25.84
C VAL A 25 14.98 -3.05 26.64
N ASP A 26 15.42 -2.88 27.88
CA ASP A 26 14.98 -1.82 28.78
C ASP A 26 16.17 -0.91 29.09
N VAL A 27 15.97 0.39 28.89
CA VAL A 27 16.96 1.43 29.16
C VAL A 27 16.33 2.50 30.05
N THR A 28 16.88 2.71 31.24
CA THR A 28 16.48 3.79 32.14
C THR A 28 17.62 4.78 32.26
N VAL A 29 17.38 6.03 31.88
CA VAL A 29 18.30 7.15 32.07
C VAL A 29 17.71 8.11 33.09
N ILE A 30 18.41 8.32 34.19
CA ILE A 30 18.05 9.27 35.23
C ILE A 30 19.04 10.41 35.18
N SER A 31 18.54 11.64 35.12
CA SER A 31 19.32 12.87 35.23
C SER A 31 18.67 13.82 36.24
N PRO A 32 19.35 14.88 36.68
CA PRO A 32 18.79 15.83 37.65
C PRO A 32 17.53 16.57 37.18
N TRP A 33 17.30 16.63 35.88
CA TRP A 33 16.21 17.41 35.27
C TRP A 33 15.15 16.54 34.61
N LYS A 34 15.49 15.30 34.23
CA LYS A 34 14.64 14.39 33.48
C LYS A 34 14.92 12.93 33.79
N LYS A 35 13.86 12.13 33.82
CA LYS A 35 13.92 10.66 33.78
C LYS A 35 13.38 10.18 32.44
N LEU A 36 14.10 9.27 31.80
CA LEU A 36 13.70 8.64 30.55
C LEU A 36 13.71 7.12 30.75
N ASN A 37 12.58 6.47 30.45
CA ASN A 37 12.53 5.01 30.35
C ASN A 37 12.20 4.64 28.91
N PHE A 38 13.03 3.81 28.31
CA PHE A 38 12.78 3.18 27.02
C PHE A 38 12.61 1.69 27.26
N ASN A 39 11.53 1.12 26.74
CA ASN A 39 11.25 -0.31 26.81
C ASN A 39 10.96 -0.79 25.40
N SER A 40 11.54 -1.92 25.01
CA SER A 40 11.23 -2.55 23.73
C SER A 40 11.21 -4.06 23.83
N ALA A 41 10.34 -4.69 23.07
CA ALA A 41 10.20 -6.13 22.98
C ALA A 41 10.02 -6.54 21.52
N LEU A 42 10.72 -7.60 21.13
CA LEU A 42 10.71 -8.18 19.79
C LEU A 42 10.25 -9.64 19.86
N VAL A 43 9.25 -9.97 19.05
CA VAL A 43 8.77 -11.33 18.85
C VAL A 43 8.88 -11.65 17.37
N ALA A 44 9.68 -12.64 17.02
CA ALA A 44 9.85 -13.09 15.64
C ALA A 44 9.69 -14.61 15.57
N ASN A 45 8.66 -15.05 14.85
CA ASN A 45 8.48 -16.45 14.49
C ASN A 45 7.93 -16.56 13.06
N LYS A 46 7.56 -17.77 12.62
CA LYS A 46 7.11 -18.04 11.24
C LYS A 46 5.79 -17.36 10.88
N GLU A 47 4.94 -17.06 11.86
CA GLU A 47 3.58 -16.55 11.68
C GLU A 47 3.44 -15.07 12.05
N ILE A 48 4.35 -14.55 12.88
CA ILE A 48 4.29 -13.17 13.36
C ILE A 48 5.69 -12.57 13.53
N TYR A 49 5.82 -11.35 13.04
CA TYR A 49 6.91 -10.44 13.39
C TYR A 49 6.29 -9.26 14.12
N SER A 50 6.65 -9.04 15.37
CA SER A 50 6.11 -7.98 16.22
C SER A 50 7.23 -7.26 16.95
N MET A 51 7.13 -5.94 17.00
CA MET A 51 7.97 -5.04 17.78
C MET A 51 7.06 -4.12 18.56
N VAL A 52 7.20 -4.10 19.88
CA VAL A 52 6.54 -3.15 20.76
C VAL A 52 7.62 -2.31 21.40
N GLY A 53 7.44 -0.99 21.40
CA GLY A 53 8.36 -0.07 22.04
C GLY A 53 7.59 1.05 22.75
N SER A 54 8.14 1.54 23.85
CA SER A 54 7.67 2.77 24.46
C SER A 54 8.78 3.60 25.05
N VAL A 55 8.59 4.92 25.01
CA VAL A 55 9.41 5.90 25.73
C VAL A 55 8.50 6.60 26.74
N LEU A 56 8.95 6.68 27.99
CA LEU A 56 8.34 7.45 29.06
C LEU A 56 9.29 8.59 29.43
N VAL A 57 8.78 9.83 29.45
CA VAL A 57 9.49 10.98 30.03
C VAL A 57 8.83 11.34 31.36
N ASP A 58 9.65 11.40 32.41
CA ASP A 58 9.25 11.68 33.79
C ASP A 58 8.08 10.81 34.28
N ASP A 59 8.06 9.54 33.87
CA ASP A 59 7.03 8.55 34.17
C ASP A 59 5.59 8.93 33.72
N MET A 60 5.43 9.98 32.89
CA MET A 60 4.12 10.49 32.45
C MET A 60 3.93 10.46 30.93
N ASP A 61 4.87 11.02 30.16
CA ASP A 61 4.68 11.21 28.72
C ASP A 61 5.05 9.93 27.97
N LYS A 62 4.05 9.09 27.69
CA LYS A 62 4.22 7.85 26.94
C LYS A 62 4.12 8.09 25.44
N TYR A 63 5.20 7.76 24.75
CA TYR A 63 5.23 7.52 23.31
C TYR A 63 5.25 6.01 23.13
N GLY A 64 4.32 5.46 22.39
CA GLY A 64 4.23 4.03 22.11
C GLY A 64 4.32 3.78 20.62
N VAL A 65 5.08 2.77 20.24
CA VAL A 65 5.06 2.21 18.89
C VAL A 65 4.78 0.72 18.98
N THR A 66 3.90 0.22 18.15
CA THR A 66 3.68 -1.22 17.96
C THR A 66 3.67 -1.47 16.48
N THR A 67 4.55 -2.33 16.01
CA THR A 67 4.55 -2.80 14.62
C THR A 67 4.39 -4.30 14.64
N GLU A 68 3.47 -4.82 13.84
CA GLU A 68 3.19 -6.24 13.74
C GLU A 68 2.87 -6.60 12.31
N ALA A 69 3.37 -7.75 11.87
CA ALA A 69 3.07 -8.34 10.59
C ALA A 69 2.71 -9.81 10.82
N LYS A 70 1.42 -10.13 10.76
CA LYS A 70 0.96 -11.53 10.77
C LYS A 70 1.00 -12.11 9.37
N ILE A 71 1.54 -13.31 9.23
CA ILE A 71 1.70 -14.00 7.96
C ILE A 71 0.94 -15.32 8.02
N SER A 72 0.06 -15.54 7.06
CA SER A 72 -0.59 -16.84 6.87
C SER A 72 -0.40 -17.32 5.44
N LYS A 73 -0.31 -18.64 5.26
CA LYS A 73 -0.13 -19.28 3.96
C LYS A 73 -1.27 -20.26 3.69
N LYS A 74 -1.88 -20.17 2.52
CA LYS A 74 -2.90 -21.11 2.03
C LYS A 74 -2.54 -21.56 0.63
N GLY A 75 -1.96 -22.76 0.51
CA GLY A 75 -1.45 -23.26 -0.78
C GLY A 75 -0.29 -22.38 -1.30
N SER A 76 -0.46 -21.78 -2.48
CA SER A 76 0.48 -20.84 -3.10
C SER A 76 0.24 -19.38 -2.70
N SER A 77 -0.78 -19.10 -1.88
CA SER A 77 -1.19 -17.76 -1.49
C SER A 77 -0.62 -17.39 -0.12
N TYR A 78 -0.10 -16.17 0.00
CA TYR A 78 0.32 -15.57 1.26
C TYR A 78 -0.61 -14.43 1.62
N VAL A 79 -0.97 -14.30 2.89
CA VAL A 79 -1.76 -13.19 3.42
C VAL A 79 -0.98 -12.55 4.56
N TYR A 80 -0.60 -11.29 4.35
CA TYR A 80 0.07 -10.44 5.31
C TYR A 80 -0.95 -9.51 5.94
N ASN A 81 -0.98 -9.40 7.27
CA ASN A 81 -1.83 -8.45 7.97
C ASN A 81 -0.92 -7.49 8.76
N PRO A 82 -0.49 -6.38 8.14
CA PRO A 82 0.30 -5.38 8.82
C PRO A 82 -0.55 -4.60 9.84
N LEU A 83 0.09 -4.23 10.94
CA LEU A 83 -0.42 -3.35 11.97
C LEU A 83 0.73 -2.43 12.40
N ILE A 84 0.53 -1.12 12.34
CA ILE A 84 1.43 -0.13 12.91
C ILE A 84 0.57 0.80 13.74
N GLN A 85 0.86 0.87 15.02
CA GLN A 85 0.18 1.74 15.96
C GLN A 85 1.20 2.69 16.58
N VAL A 86 0.92 3.98 16.52
CA VAL A 86 1.70 5.02 17.19
C VAL A 86 0.79 5.76 18.15
N VAL A 87 1.13 5.71 19.44
CA VAL A 87 0.39 6.35 20.51
C VAL A 87 1.21 7.52 21.05
N TYR A 88 0.58 8.69 21.13
CA TYR A 88 1.17 9.86 21.76
C TYR A 88 0.29 10.35 22.91
N LYS A 89 0.89 10.50 24.10
CA LYS A 89 0.26 11.01 25.32
C LYS A 89 -1.12 10.38 25.60
N SER A 90 -1.24 9.07 25.33
CA SER A 90 -2.46 8.28 25.54
C SER A 90 -3.74 8.82 24.86
N THR A 91 -3.63 9.76 23.90
CA THR A 91 -4.79 10.49 23.36
C THR A 91 -4.85 10.49 21.83
N SER A 92 -3.70 10.57 21.14
CA SER A 92 -3.66 10.39 19.69
C SER A 92 -3.13 9.01 19.34
N ASN A 93 -3.92 8.30 18.53
CA ASN A 93 -3.63 6.96 18.05
C ASN A 93 -3.58 7.01 16.52
N ASN A 94 -2.39 6.94 15.95
CA ASN A 94 -2.23 6.72 14.52
C ASN A 94 -2.17 5.22 14.29
N LEU A 95 -3.08 4.72 13.46
CA LEU A 95 -3.22 3.30 13.17
C LEU A 95 -3.09 3.08 11.67
N LEU A 96 -2.14 2.26 11.26
CA LEU A 96 -2.14 1.62 9.97
C LEU A 96 -2.46 0.15 10.21
N SER A 97 -3.49 -0.37 9.56
CA SER A 97 -3.83 -1.80 9.63
C SER A 97 -4.35 -2.25 8.28
N GLY A 98 -4.26 -3.54 7.96
CA GLY A 98 -4.82 -3.99 6.70
C GLY A 98 -4.53 -5.43 6.38
N GLN A 99 -4.73 -5.76 5.12
CA GLN A 99 -4.46 -7.06 4.56
C GLN A 99 -3.82 -6.91 3.19
N ILE A 100 -2.76 -7.68 2.94
CA ILE A 100 -2.09 -7.82 1.66
C ILE A 100 -2.08 -9.30 1.31
N GLN A 101 -2.85 -9.68 0.30
CA GLN A 101 -2.86 -11.02 -0.26
C GLN A 101 -1.96 -11.09 -1.50
N VAL A 102 -1.10 -12.09 -1.55
CA VAL A 102 -0.19 -12.36 -2.66
C VAL A 102 -0.45 -13.78 -3.15
N ASP A 103 -1.06 -13.91 -4.30
CA ASP A 103 -1.14 -15.15 -5.06
C ASP A 103 0.02 -15.17 -6.05
N LEU A 104 1.03 -16.01 -5.78
CA LEU A 104 2.25 -16.09 -6.59
C LEU A 104 1.94 -16.14 -8.10
N ASP A 105 2.65 -15.31 -8.85
CA ASP A 105 2.60 -15.17 -10.31
C ASP A 105 1.26 -14.73 -10.92
N LYS A 106 0.25 -14.40 -10.11
CA LYS A 106 -1.09 -14.08 -10.61
C LYS A 106 -1.63 -12.76 -10.12
N LYS A 107 -1.59 -12.54 -8.80
CA LYS A 107 -2.38 -11.46 -8.20
C LYS A 107 -1.77 -10.93 -6.90
N ILE A 108 -1.83 -9.62 -6.72
CA ILE A 108 -1.59 -8.95 -5.44
C ILE A 108 -2.81 -8.11 -5.12
N GLN A 109 -3.37 -8.27 -3.94
CA GLN A 109 -4.48 -7.45 -3.43
C GLN A 109 -4.07 -6.83 -2.11
N ALA A 110 -4.35 -5.55 -1.94
CA ALA A 110 -4.10 -4.81 -0.71
C ALA A 110 -5.37 -4.06 -0.31
N ASP A 111 -5.71 -4.08 0.98
CA ASP A 111 -6.74 -3.25 1.61
C ASP A 111 -6.12 -2.73 2.91
N VAL A 112 -5.72 -1.46 2.91
CA VAL A 112 -4.96 -0.83 3.99
C VAL A 112 -5.73 0.37 4.51
N LEU A 113 -6.01 0.32 5.79
CA LEU A 113 -6.66 1.33 6.59
C LEU A 113 -5.62 2.19 7.30
N LEU A 114 -5.75 3.50 7.18
CA LEU A 114 -4.99 4.50 7.93
C LEU A 114 -5.97 5.39 8.71
N GLU A 115 -5.78 5.47 10.03
CA GLU A 115 -6.58 6.27 10.95
C GLU A 115 -5.67 7.11 11.85
N GLY A 116 -6.22 8.19 12.43
CA GLY A 116 -5.54 9.05 13.39
C GLY A 116 -4.85 10.28 12.78
N PHE A 117 -4.58 10.26 11.48
CA PHE A 117 -4.08 11.44 10.75
C PHE A 117 -5.23 12.42 10.47
N ASN A 118 -5.18 13.61 11.06
CA ASN A 118 -6.16 14.69 10.84
C ASN A 118 -7.64 14.33 11.11
N LYS A 119 -7.91 13.32 11.96
CA LYS A 119 -9.25 12.78 12.26
C LYS A 119 -9.99 12.14 11.06
N GLU A 120 -9.33 12.03 9.91
CA GLU A 120 -9.89 11.36 8.74
C GLU A 120 -9.45 9.90 8.69
N ARG A 121 -10.32 9.07 8.12
CA ARG A 121 -10.05 7.66 7.84
C ARG A 121 -9.69 7.54 6.36
N TYR A 122 -8.53 6.98 6.06
CA TYR A 122 -8.11 6.69 4.69
C TYR A 122 -8.13 5.18 4.47
N ASN A 123 -8.87 4.70 3.47
CA ASN A 123 -8.76 3.31 3.02
C ASN A 123 -8.13 3.28 1.63
N VAL A 124 -6.96 2.66 1.53
CA VAL A 124 -6.21 2.45 0.29
C VAL A 124 -6.39 1.01 -0.14
N LYS A 125 -6.98 0.80 -1.31
CA LYS A 125 -7.07 -0.52 -1.93
C LYS A 125 -6.19 -0.60 -3.17
N GLY A 126 -5.54 -1.73 -3.35
CA GLY A 126 -4.73 -2.04 -4.52
C GLY A 126 -5.08 -3.42 -5.05
N ASP A 127 -5.15 -3.57 -6.37
CA ASP A 127 -5.30 -4.84 -7.05
C ASP A 127 -4.36 -4.83 -8.26
N LEU A 128 -3.35 -5.69 -8.23
CA LEU A 128 -2.46 -5.96 -9.35
C LEU A 128 -2.76 -7.37 -9.84
N THR A 129 -3.22 -7.49 -11.08
CA THR A 129 -3.51 -8.76 -11.74
C THR A 129 -2.52 -8.94 -12.91
N PHE A 130 -1.83 -10.08 -12.94
CA PHE A 130 -0.83 -10.42 -13.95
C PHE A 130 -1.07 -11.84 -14.47
N THR A 131 -2.15 -12.06 -15.23
CA THR A 131 -2.47 -13.37 -15.84
C THR A 131 -2.28 -13.33 -17.35
N ASP A 132 -2.42 -14.47 -18.02
CA ASP A 132 -2.35 -14.53 -19.49
C ASP A 132 -3.55 -13.83 -20.16
N LYS A 133 -4.66 -13.69 -19.43
CA LYS A 133 -5.90 -13.07 -19.92
C LYS A 133 -6.01 -11.59 -19.55
N GLU A 134 -5.23 -11.13 -18.58
CA GLU A 134 -5.40 -9.80 -18.02
C GLU A 134 -4.12 -9.31 -17.36
N LYS A 135 -3.72 -8.10 -17.71
CA LYS A 135 -2.69 -7.33 -17.01
C LYS A 135 -3.36 -6.05 -16.53
N ARG A 136 -3.52 -5.87 -15.22
CA ARG A 136 -4.27 -4.73 -14.65
C ARG A 136 -3.67 -4.27 -13.33
N LEU A 137 -3.58 -2.97 -13.14
CA LEU A 137 -3.33 -2.27 -11.90
C LEU A 137 -4.56 -1.42 -11.59
N ARG A 138 -5.20 -1.66 -10.45
CA ARG A 138 -6.27 -0.83 -9.93
C ARG A 138 -5.89 -0.37 -8.54
N THR A 139 -5.93 0.93 -8.30
CA THR A 139 -5.79 1.51 -6.97
C THR A 139 -7.01 2.36 -6.66
N SER A 140 -7.47 2.32 -5.41
CA SER A 140 -8.49 3.23 -4.92
C SER A 140 -8.08 3.84 -3.58
N LEU A 141 -8.47 5.08 -3.39
CA LEU A 141 -8.32 5.82 -2.14
C LEU A 141 -9.69 6.34 -1.73
N ASN A 142 -10.15 5.89 -0.58
CA ASN A 142 -11.34 6.34 0.10
C ASN A 142 -10.96 7.27 1.25
N VAL A 143 -11.66 8.40 1.42
CA VAL A 143 -11.40 9.38 2.48
C VAL A 143 -12.69 9.69 3.23
N GLY A 144 -12.78 9.25 4.49
CA GLY A 144 -13.98 9.36 5.30
C GLY A 144 -15.13 8.53 4.72
N ASP A 145 -16.29 9.17 4.52
CA ASP A 145 -17.48 8.55 3.94
C ASP A 145 -17.69 8.94 2.46
N LYS A 146 -16.67 9.50 1.81
CA LYS A 146 -16.75 9.89 0.39
C LYS A 146 -16.57 8.68 -0.52
N ASP A 147 -17.04 8.78 -1.77
CA ASP A 147 -16.70 7.79 -2.80
C ASP A 147 -15.19 7.72 -3.07
N ASP A 148 -14.77 6.69 -3.79
CA ASP A 148 -13.36 6.42 -4.06
C ASP A 148 -12.78 7.31 -5.16
N TYR A 149 -11.59 7.86 -4.91
CA TYR A 149 -10.64 8.17 -5.98
C TYR A 149 -10.13 6.86 -6.56
N VAL A 150 -10.14 6.70 -7.88
CA VAL A 150 -9.71 5.44 -8.52
C VAL A 150 -8.79 5.71 -9.69
N ILE A 151 -7.71 4.93 -9.76
CA ILE A 151 -6.86 4.78 -10.93
C ILE A 151 -6.96 3.31 -11.35
N ASN A 152 -7.40 3.06 -12.58
CA ASN A 152 -7.44 1.74 -13.18
C ASN A 152 -6.66 1.78 -14.49
N ILE A 153 -5.66 0.94 -14.64
CA ILE A 153 -4.85 0.80 -15.84
C ILE A 153 -4.78 -0.68 -16.14
N GLY A 154 -5.23 -1.11 -17.29
CA GLY A 154 -5.14 -2.51 -17.63
C GLY A 154 -5.39 -2.80 -19.09
N THR A 155 -5.24 -4.07 -19.40
CA THR A 155 -5.53 -4.60 -20.71
C THR A 155 -5.97 -6.06 -20.59
N GLY A 156 -7.10 -6.37 -21.22
CA GLY A 156 -7.55 -7.73 -21.40
C GLY A 156 -6.95 -8.35 -22.65
N PHE A 157 -6.71 -9.65 -22.63
CA PHE A 157 -6.29 -10.45 -23.77
C PHE A 157 -7.29 -11.58 -23.98
N SER A 158 -7.76 -11.74 -25.20
CA SER A 158 -8.61 -12.87 -25.60
C SER A 158 -8.16 -13.38 -26.97
N GLY A 159 -8.41 -14.65 -27.28
CA GLY A 159 -7.92 -15.25 -28.51
C GLY A 159 -7.60 -16.73 -28.33
N LYS A 160 -7.50 -17.46 -29.45
CA LYS A 160 -7.17 -18.88 -29.44
C LYS A 160 -5.65 -19.13 -29.48
N ASP A 161 -4.91 -18.23 -30.15
CA ASP A 161 -3.48 -18.33 -30.37
C ASP A 161 -2.86 -16.95 -30.65
N LEU A 162 -1.53 -16.90 -30.76
CA LEU A 162 -0.79 -15.67 -31.13
C LEU A 162 -1.09 -15.19 -32.56
N ARG A 163 -1.75 -16.01 -33.39
CA ARG A 163 -2.13 -15.65 -34.76
C ARG A 163 -3.47 -14.92 -34.82
N ASN A 164 -4.32 -15.11 -33.81
CA ASN A 164 -5.65 -14.53 -33.71
C ASN A 164 -5.92 -14.14 -32.25
N PHE A 165 -5.58 -12.89 -31.92
CA PHE A 165 -5.79 -12.35 -30.58
C PHE A 165 -6.43 -10.97 -30.64
N GLN A 166 -7.12 -10.66 -29.55
CA GLN A 166 -7.77 -9.40 -29.28
C GLN A 166 -7.21 -8.83 -27.97
N VAL A 167 -7.02 -7.52 -27.96
CA VAL A 167 -6.53 -6.74 -26.82
C VAL A 167 -7.58 -5.69 -26.47
N SER A 168 -7.87 -5.52 -25.20
CA SER A 168 -8.86 -4.56 -24.70
C SER A 168 -8.22 -3.64 -23.66
N PRO A 169 -7.53 -2.57 -24.08
CA PRO A 169 -6.91 -1.63 -23.17
C PRO A 169 -7.97 -0.78 -22.44
N GLU A 170 -7.66 -0.46 -21.19
CA GLU A 170 -8.48 0.36 -20.31
C GLU A 170 -7.58 1.26 -19.45
N LEU A 171 -7.89 2.56 -19.43
CA LEU A 171 -7.38 3.52 -18.47
C LEU A 171 -8.58 4.27 -17.91
N VAL A 172 -8.72 4.36 -16.60
CA VAL A 172 -9.73 5.19 -15.94
C VAL A 172 -9.09 5.91 -14.77
N VAL A 173 -9.22 7.23 -14.74
CA VAL A 173 -8.87 8.05 -13.58
C VAL A 173 -10.13 8.80 -13.18
N LYS A 174 -10.63 8.55 -11.96
CA LYS A 174 -11.83 9.22 -11.43
C LYS A 174 -11.63 9.75 -10.02
N THR A 175 -12.34 10.83 -9.74
CA THR A 175 -12.59 11.36 -8.39
C THR A 175 -13.96 10.88 -7.90
N PRO A 176 -14.33 11.15 -6.64
CA PRO A 176 -15.66 10.82 -6.12
C PRO A 176 -16.79 11.37 -7.00
N GLU A 177 -16.60 12.57 -7.55
CA GLU A 177 -17.64 13.28 -8.28
C GLU A 177 -17.71 12.94 -9.78
N LYS A 178 -16.61 12.49 -10.39
CA LYS A 178 -16.51 12.42 -11.86
C LYS A 178 -15.32 11.61 -12.36
N VAL A 179 -15.45 11.11 -13.59
CA VAL A 179 -14.34 10.56 -14.37
C VAL A 179 -13.56 11.71 -15.00
N LEU A 180 -12.25 11.77 -14.71
CA LEU A 180 -11.35 12.78 -15.25
C LEU A 180 -10.80 12.39 -16.62
N ILE A 181 -10.39 11.12 -16.74
CA ILE A 181 -9.80 10.55 -17.95
C ILE A 181 -10.33 9.12 -18.10
N SER A 182 -10.75 8.75 -19.30
CA SER A 182 -10.97 7.36 -19.66
C SER A 182 -10.45 7.05 -21.07
N LEU A 183 -9.63 6.02 -21.20
CA LEU A 183 -9.27 5.40 -22.47
C LEU A 183 -9.85 4.00 -22.49
N THR A 184 -10.62 3.67 -23.52
CA THR A 184 -11.11 2.30 -23.74
C THR A 184 -10.96 1.94 -25.20
N GLY A 185 -10.86 0.66 -25.51
CA GLY A 185 -10.82 0.26 -26.90
C GLY A 185 -10.66 -1.23 -27.11
N THR A 186 -10.47 -1.59 -28.37
CA THR A 186 -10.24 -2.95 -28.81
C THR A 186 -9.22 -2.94 -29.95
N GLY A 187 -8.22 -3.82 -29.86
CA GLY A 187 -7.32 -4.15 -30.95
C GLY A 187 -7.52 -5.60 -31.36
N ASP A 188 -7.78 -5.85 -32.63
CA ASP A 188 -7.94 -7.19 -33.21
C ASP A 188 -6.79 -7.47 -34.17
N TYR A 189 -6.03 -8.53 -33.91
CA TYR A 189 -4.96 -9.00 -34.79
C TYR A 189 -5.33 -10.35 -35.40
N LYS A 190 -5.25 -10.43 -36.74
CA LYS A 190 -5.37 -11.67 -37.51
C LYS A 190 -4.17 -11.78 -38.44
N ALA A 191 -3.28 -12.72 -38.13
CA ALA A 191 -2.06 -12.97 -38.88
C ALA A 191 -2.34 -13.10 -40.39
N ASN A 192 -1.48 -12.46 -41.20
CA ASN A 192 -1.57 -12.44 -42.66
C ASN A 192 -2.88 -11.87 -43.25
N LYS A 193 -3.73 -11.23 -42.44
CA LYS A 193 -4.98 -10.63 -42.91
C LYS A 193 -5.02 -9.14 -42.57
N GLN A 194 -5.18 -8.84 -41.29
CA GLN A 194 -5.42 -7.47 -40.85
C GLN A 194 -5.10 -7.26 -39.38
N ALA A 195 -4.76 -6.04 -39.03
CA ALA A 195 -4.75 -5.54 -37.66
C ALA A 195 -5.66 -4.32 -37.60
N ASN A 196 -6.65 -4.32 -36.71
CA ASN A 196 -7.53 -3.18 -36.48
C ASN A 196 -7.42 -2.75 -35.03
N ALA A 197 -7.46 -1.44 -34.76
CA ALA A 197 -7.58 -0.93 -33.41
C ALA A 197 -8.56 0.24 -33.39
N ASN A 198 -9.47 0.23 -32.42
CA ASN A 198 -10.40 1.32 -32.15
C ASN A 198 -10.21 1.75 -30.70
N LEU A 199 -9.88 3.01 -30.47
CA LEU A 199 -9.68 3.59 -29.14
C LEU A 199 -10.56 4.82 -28.99
N THR A 200 -11.14 4.98 -27.80
CA THR A 200 -11.92 6.15 -27.41
C THR A 200 -11.27 6.77 -26.18
N LEU A 201 -10.82 8.02 -26.31
CA LEU A 201 -10.30 8.84 -25.23
C LEU A 201 -11.35 9.87 -24.84
N SER A 202 -11.74 9.88 -23.57
CA SER A 202 -12.59 10.92 -22.99
C SER A 202 -11.82 11.64 -21.88
N ILE A 203 -11.81 12.96 -21.93
CA ILE A 203 -11.22 13.84 -20.93
C ILE A 203 -12.32 14.76 -20.41
N TYR A 204 -12.37 14.97 -19.10
CA TYR A 204 -13.39 15.80 -18.48
C TYR A 204 -13.45 17.20 -19.11
N LYS A 205 -14.68 17.65 -19.43
CA LYS A 205 -14.98 18.90 -20.15
C LYS A 205 -14.42 19.00 -21.58
N GLN A 206 -13.98 17.90 -22.18
CA GLN A 206 -13.58 17.86 -23.59
C GLN A 206 -14.49 16.91 -24.37
N LYS A 207 -14.63 17.15 -25.68
CA LYS A 207 -15.32 16.21 -26.57
C LYS A 207 -14.48 14.93 -26.68
N PRO A 208 -15.09 13.72 -26.63
CA PRO A 208 -14.36 12.48 -26.81
C PRO A 208 -13.63 12.44 -28.16
N ALA A 209 -12.41 11.92 -28.16
CA ALA A 209 -11.63 11.65 -29.36
C ALA A 209 -11.66 10.15 -29.65
N THR A 210 -11.86 9.79 -30.92
CA THR A 210 -11.83 8.40 -31.38
C THR A 210 -10.68 8.20 -32.36
N PHE A 211 -9.94 7.12 -32.19
CA PHE A 211 -8.81 6.74 -33.03
C PHE A 211 -9.12 5.38 -33.64
N SER A 212 -9.05 5.27 -34.96
CA SER A 212 -9.25 4.02 -35.68
C SER A 212 -8.03 3.75 -36.56
N LEU A 213 -7.34 2.64 -36.30
CA LEU A 213 -6.20 2.17 -37.10
C LEU A 213 -6.61 0.88 -37.80
N LYS A 214 -6.33 0.78 -39.10
CA LYS A 214 -6.57 -0.45 -39.88
C LYS A 214 -5.38 -0.71 -40.79
N PHE A 215 -4.72 -1.83 -40.56
CA PHE A 215 -3.65 -2.34 -41.41
C PHE A 215 -4.17 -3.59 -42.13
N LYS A 216 -4.02 -3.65 -43.45
CA LYS A 216 -4.27 -4.85 -44.24
C LYS A 216 -2.97 -5.29 -44.90
N ASN A 217 -2.60 -6.55 -44.71
CA ASN A 217 -1.54 -7.14 -45.51
C ASN A 217 -2.16 -7.58 -46.85
N GLY A 218 -1.96 -6.75 -47.87
CA GLY A 218 -2.18 -7.10 -49.28
C GLY A 218 -0.96 -6.68 -50.10
N PRO A 219 -0.74 -7.23 -51.32
CA PRO A 219 0.52 -7.09 -52.07
C PRO A 219 0.96 -5.66 -52.44
N LYS A 220 0.20 -4.61 -52.11
CA LYS A 220 0.55 -3.19 -52.26
C LYS A 220 -0.23 -2.37 -51.24
N SER A 221 0.32 -2.09 -50.06
CA SER A 221 -0.31 -1.16 -49.10
C SER A 221 0.06 0.28 -49.43
N LYS A 222 -0.89 1.05 -50.00
CA LYS A 222 -0.86 2.52 -49.93
C LYS A 222 -1.35 2.94 -48.55
N LEU A 223 -0.56 3.73 -47.83
CA LEU A 223 -1.00 4.47 -46.65
C LEU A 223 -1.97 5.57 -47.10
N SER A 224 -3.19 5.58 -46.58
CA SER A 224 -4.04 6.77 -46.56
C SER A 224 -3.98 7.35 -45.15
N MET A 225 -3.36 8.53 -45.01
CA MET A 225 -3.51 9.40 -43.85
C MET A 225 -4.85 10.14 -43.92
#